data_AF-A0A147K5N9-F1
#
_entry.id   AF-A0A147K5N9-F1
#
_cell.length_a   1.000
_cell.length_b   1.000
_cell.length_c   1.000
_cell.angle_alpha   90.00
_cell.angle_beta   90.00
_cell.angle_gamma   90.00
#
_symmetry.space_group_name_H-M   'P 1'
#
loop_
_entity.id
_entity.type
_entity.pdbx_description
1 polymer ?
#
loop_
_entity_poly.entity_id
_entity_poly.type
_entity_poly.pdbx_seq_one_letter_code
_entity_poly.pdbx_strand_id
1 'polypeptide(L)' 'MKAQQMDLLNKIEDYRSKMVALALHSSFSDDKVVRISTELDELLNQVQPKRH' A
#
# COMPACT_ATOMS: atom_id res chain seq x y z
N MET A 1 -11.44 14.15 -13.00
CA MET A 1 -10.59 14.53 -11.85
C MET A 1 -10.89 13.68 -10.61
N LYS A 2 -12.11 13.65 -10.04
CA LYS A 2 -12.40 12.87 -8.80
C LYS A 2 -12.32 11.34 -8.94
N ALA A 3 -12.77 10.77 -10.06
CA ALA A 3 -12.81 9.31 -10.26
C ALA A 3 -11.41 8.66 -10.22
N GLN A 4 -10.43 9.30 -10.85
CA GLN A 4 -9.05 8.80 -10.93
C GLN A 4 -8.34 8.80 -9.56
N GLN A 5 -8.72 9.71 -8.67
CA GLN A 5 -8.25 9.77 -7.30
C GLN A 5 -8.88 8.67 -6.43
N MET A 6 -10.16 8.36 -6.68
CA MET A 6 -10.89 7.27 -6.04
C MET A 6 -10.30 5.89 -6.43
N ASP A 7 -9.98 5.70 -7.71
CA ASP A 7 -9.37 4.46 -8.21
C ASP A 7 -8.00 4.20 -7.59
N LEU A 8 -7.24 5.27 -7.35
CA LEU A 8 -5.93 5.18 -6.70
C LEU A 8 -6.06 4.81 -5.22
N LEU A 9 -7.01 5.43 -4.51
CA LEU A 9 -7.32 5.07 -3.12
C LEU A 9 -7.79 3.62 -2.97
N ASN A 10 -8.62 3.14 -3.90
CA ASN A 10 -9.08 1.74 -3.91
C ASN A 10 -7.92 0.76 -4.11
N LYS A 11 -6.96 1.08 -5.00
CA LYS A 11 -5.77 0.25 -5.19
C LYS A 11 -4.91 0.23 -3.93
N ILE A 12 -4.69 1.38 -3.29
CA ILE A 12 -3.96 1.48 -2.03
C ILE A 12 -4.61 0.61 -0.95
N GLU A 13 -5.94 0.65 -0.83
CA GLU A 13 -6.69 -0.16 0.13
C GLU A 13 -6.55 -1.67 -0.12
N ASP A 14 -6.59 -2.09 -1.39
CA ASP A 14 -6.43 -3.48 -1.79
C ASP A 14 -5.02 -4.00 -1.47
N TYR A 15 -3.98 -3.22 -1.78
CA TYR A 15 -2.61 -3.55 -1.41
C TYR A 15 -2.41 -3.61 0.11
N ARG A 16 -3.00 -2.66 0.87
CA ARG A 16 -2.94 -2.68 2.34
C ARG A 16 -3.59 -3.95 2.89
N SER A 17 -4.75 -4.32 2.36
CA SER A 17 -5.50 -5.50 2.80
C SER A 17 -4.71 -6.79 2.53
N LYS A 18 -4.08 -6.92 1.35
CA LYS A 18 -3.21 -8.05 1.00
C LYS A 18 -1.99 -8.14 1.90
N MET A 19 -1.34 -7.01 2.18
CA MET A 19 -0.20 -6.94 3.09
C MET A 19 -0.57 -7.45 4.49
N VAL A 20 -1.68 -6.96 5.05
CA VAL A 20 -2.16 -7.36 6.38
C VAL A 20 -2.53 -8.84 6.40
N ALA A 21 -3.23 -9.35 5.39
CA ALA A 21 -3.60 -10.76 5.31
C ALA A 21 -2.36 -11.68 5.27
N LEU A 22 -1.34 -11.32 4.49
CA LEU A 22 -0.08 -12.06 4.42
C LEU A 22 0.71 -11.98 5.73
N ALA A 23 0.76 -10.81 6.36
CA ALA A 23 1.45 -10.60 7.63
C ALA A 23 0.80 -11.39 8.78
N LEU A 24 -0.53 -11.49 8.78
CA LEU A 24 -1.29 -12.30 9.74
C LEU A 24 -1.00 -13.80 9.59
N HIS A 25 -0.69 -14.26 8.38
CA HIS A 25 -0.35 -15.65 8.11
C HIS A 25 1.14 -15.98 8.34
N SER A 26 2.03 -14.98 8.24
CA SER A 26 3.48 -15.16 8.35
C SER A 26 4.03 -14.29 9.48
N SER A 27 4.55 -13.11 9.16
CA SER A 27 4.81 -12.02 10.10
C SER A 27 4.93 -10.71 9.32
N PHE A 28 4.93 -9.58 10.02
CA PHE A 28 5.23 -8.27 9.39
C PHE A 28 6.69 -8.11 8.96
N SER A 29 7.56 -9.05 9.32
CA SER A 29 8.97 -9.10 8.90
C SER A 29 9.22 -10.14 7.80
N ASP A 30 8.19 -10.79 7.27
CA ASP A 30 8.31 -11.67 6.11
C ASP A 30 8.73 -10.85 4.88
N ASP A 31 9.72 -11.34 4.13
CA ASP A 31 10.29 -10.64 2.97
C ASP A 31 9.23 -10.24 1.93
N LYS A 32 8.15 -11.02 1.77
CA LYS A 32 7.05 -10.70 0.86
C LYS A 32 6.20 -9.56 1.40
N VAL A 33 5.95 -9.54 2.71
CA VAL A 33 5.21 -8.47 3.38
C VAL A 33 5.99 -7.16 3.31
N VAL A 34 7.31 -7.21 3.54
CA VAL A 34 8.19 -6.05 3.42
C VAL A 34 8.17 -5.47 2.00
N ARG A 35 8.32 -6.31 0.97
CA ARG A 35 8.22 -5.86 -0.45
C ARG A 35 6.88 -5.18 -0.76
N ILE A 36 5.77 -5.78 -0.34
CA ILE A 36 4.44 -5.20 -0.55
C ILE A 36 4.30 -3.87 0.20
N SER A 37 4.86 -3.76 1.41
CA SER A 37 4.85 -2.51 2.17
C SER A 37 5.64 -1.40 1.48
N THR A 38 6.79 -1.71 0.87
CA THR A 38 7.60 -0.75 0.10
C THR A 38 6.86 -0.25 -1.13
N GLU A 39 6.25 -1.16 -1.91
CA GLU A 39 5.44 -0.77 -3.08
C GLU A 39 4.23 0.09 -2.68
N LEU A 40 3.60 -0.22 -1.54
CA LEU A 40 2.49 0.58 -1.00
C LEU A 40 2.93 2.00 -0.63
N ASP A 41 4.10 2.14 0.02
CA ASP A 41 4.68 3.43 0.39
C ASP A 41 5.01 4.28 -0.85
N GLU A 42 5.54 3.67 -1.91
CA GLU A 42 5.80 4.36 -3.18
C GLU A 42 4.50 4.87 -3.84
N LEU A 43 3.44 4.06 -3.83
CA LEU A 43 2.13 4.45 -4.35
C LEU A 43 1.52 5.59 -3.52
N LEU A 44 1.64 5.52 -2.19
CA LEU A 44 1.14 6.57 -1.28
C LEU A 44 1.86 7.90 -1.51
N ASN A 45 3.18 7.86 -1.70
CA ASN A 45 3.99 9.06 -1.96
C ASN A 45 3.63 9.75 -3.29
N GLN A 46 3.05 9.04 -4.26
CA GLN A 46 2.54 9.65 -5.50
C GLN A 46 1.24 10.42 -5.29
N VAL A 47 0.43 10.05 -4.29
CA VAL A 47 -0.85 10.71 -3.97
C VAL A 47 -0.67 11.86 -2.99
N GLN A 48 0.23 11.65 -2.03
CA GLN A 48 0.57 12.60 -0.98
C GLN A 48 2.09 12.69 -0.88
N PRO A 49 2.74 13.46 -1.77
CA PRO A 49 4.16 13.72 -1.63
C PRO A 49 4.37 14.34 -0.24
N LYS A 50 5.18 13.67 0.59
CA LYS A 50 5.52 14.16 1.92
C LYS A 50 6.08 15.57 1.77
N ARG A 51 5.28 16.58 2.12
CA ARG A 51 5.73 17.95 2.29
C ARG A 51 6.70 17.92 3.48
N HIS A 52 8.00 17.97 3.17
CA HIS A 52 9.04 18.30 4.15
C HIS A 52 8.92 19.76 4.56
#